data_AF-A3DEI3-F1
#
_entry.id   AF-A3DEI3-F1
#
_cell.length_a   1.000
_cell.length_b   1.000
_cell.length_c   1.000
_cell.angle_alpha   90.00
_cell.angle_beta   90.00
_cell.angle_gamma   90.00
#
_symmetry.space_group_name_H-M   'P 1'
#
loop_
_entity.id
_entity.type
_entity.pdbx_description
1 polymer ?
#
loop_
_entity_poly.entity_id
_entity_poly.type
_entity_poly.pdbx_seq_one_letter_code
_entity_poly.pdbx_strand_id
1 'polypeptide(L)'
;MVDVINLEVFRIELNYLQQVIKGIIGDKASRELGEAIELLVLCFLNPKNYNTFCLSNLQTIEQYLNQIQNKIEPSKYQLLLNNIPTIKTFLEKVKLEMSIS
;
A
#
# COMPACT_ATOMS: atom_id res chain seq x y z
N MET A 1 -0.31 9.83 20.32
CA MET A 1 -1.16 10.62 19.40
C MET A 1 -1.36 9.76 18.18
N VAL A 2 -2.56 9.24 17.93
CA VAL A 2 -2.82 8.46 16.71
C VAL A 2 -2.90 9.49 15.59
N ASP A 3 -1.83 9.66 14.82
CA ASP A 3 -1.90 10.52 13.62
C ASP A 3 -3.00 9.97 12.72
N VAL A 4 -4.04 10.79 12.54
CA VAL A 4 -5.19 10.50 11.69
C VAL A 4 -4.68 10.44 10.26
N ILE A 5 -4.89 9.31 9.59
CA ILE A 5 -4.58 9.18 8.16
C ILE A 5 -5.56 10.07 7.41
N ASN A 6 -5.03 11.01 6.61
CA ASN A 6 -5.86 11.80 5.72
C ASN A 6 -6.32 10.94 4.55
N LEU A 7 -7.57 10.46 4.61
CA LEU A 7 -8.14 9.55 3.62
C LEU A 7 -8.25 10.17 2.21
N GLU A 8 -8.37 11.48 2.10
CA GLU A 8 -8.42 12.15 0.80
C GLU A 8 -7.06 12.13 0.11
N VAL A 9 -6.00 12.46 0.85
CA VAL A 9 -4.62 12.36 0.35
C VAL A 9 -4.30 10.89 0.03
N PHE A 10 -4.66 9.97 0.91
CA PHE A 10 -4.49 8.54 0.70
C PHE A 10 -5.15 8.05 -0.60
N ARG A 11 -6.39 8.49 -0.88
CA ARG A 11 -7.09 8.15 -2.13
C ARG A 11 -6.36 8.65 -3.36
N ILE A 12 -5.80 9.87 -3.33
CA ILE A 12 -5.03 10.43 -4.44
C ILE A 12 -3.75 9.61 -4.68
N GLU A 13 -3.03 9.28 -3.60
CA GLU A 13 -1.83 8.44 -3.65
C GLU A 13 -2.14 7.04 -4.19
N LEU A 14 -3.26 6.45 -3.79
CA LEU A 14 -3.69 5.13 -4.25
C LEU A 14 -3.98 5.13 -5.74
N ASN A 15 -4.73 6.13 -6.21
CA ASN A 15 -5.01 6.31 -7.63
C ASN A 15 -3.70 6.47 -8.44
N TYR A 16 -2.77 7.30 -7.95
CA TYR A 16 -1.44 7.45 -8.57
C TYR A 16 -0.71 6.11 -8.65
N LEU A 17 -0.61 5.38 -7.53
CA LEU A 17 0.10 4.11 -7.46
C LEU A 17 -0.50 3.05 -8.40
N GLN A 18 -1.83 2.98 -8.47
CA GLN A 18 -2.53 2.09 -9.41
C GLN A 18 -2.18 2.42 -10.86
N GLN A 19 -2.17 3.69 -11.26
CA GLN A 19 -1.77 4.08 -12.63
C GLN A 19 -0.32 3.69 -12.94
N VAL A 20 0.59 3.87 -11.97
CA VAL A 20 2.00 3.50 -12.13
C VAL A 20 2.16 1.98 -12.27
N ILE A 21 1.53 1.18 -11.40
CA ILE A 21 1.54 -0.29 -11.49
C ILE A 21 0.95 -0.74 -12.83
N LYS A 22 -0.16 -0.15 -13.24
CA LYS A 22 -0.81 -0.46 -14.52
C LYS A 22 0.15 -0.22 -15.69
N GLY A 23 0.87 0.90 -15.70
CA GLY A 23 1.82 1.24 -16.76
C GLY A 23 3.08 0.35 -16.80
N ILE A 24 3.51 -0.20 -15.65
CA ILE A 24 4.78 -0.96 -15.54
C ILE A 24 4.56 -2.48 -15.53
N ILE A 25 3.51 -2.95 -14.86
CA ILE A 25 3.24 -4.37 -14.63
C ILE A 25 2.00 -4.81 -15.40
N GLY A 26 0.95 -3.99 -15.44
CA GLY A 26 -0.27 -4.25 -16.19
C GLY A 26 -1.55 -4.13 -15.35
N ASP A 27 -2.69 -4.15 -16.03
CA ASP A 27 -4.02 -3.92 -15.44
C ASP A 27 -4.37 -4.88 -14.30
N LYS A 28 -4.00 -6.17 -14.43
CA LYS A 28 -4.29 -7.18 -13.41
C LYS A 28 -3.60 -6.83 -12.09
N ALA A 29 -2.30 -6.54 -12.15
CA ALA A 29 -1.52 -6.14 -10.98
C ALA A 29 -2.04 -4.86 -10.33
N SER A 30 -2.47 -3.89 -11.14
CA SER A 30 -3.06 -2.65 -10.63
C SER A 30 -4.35 -2.88 -9.85
N ARG A 31 -5.20 -3.80 -10.30
CA ARG A 31 -6.43 -4.16 -9.58
C ARG A 31 -6.12 -4.88 -8.28
N GLU A 32 -5.29 -5.92 -8.34
CA GLU A 32 -4.92 -6.72 -7.16
C GLU A 32 -4.23 -5.87 -6.08
N LEU A 33 -3.35 -4.93 -6.46
CA LEU A 33 -2.76 -4.00 -5.49
C LEU A 33 -3.84 -3.11 -4.84
N GLY A 34 -4.77 -2.57 -5.64
CA GLY A 34 -5.86 -1.75 -5.13
C GLY A 34 -6.72 -2.48 -4.11
N GLU A 35 -7.16 -3.68 -4.47
CA GLU A 35 -7.95 -4.56 -3.59
C GLU A 35 -7.19 -4.88 -2.30
N ALA A 36 -5.89 -5.18 -2.38
CA ALA A 36 -5.08 -5.46 -1.19
C ALA A 36 -4.98 -4.25 -0.26
N ILE A 37 -4.79 -3.04 -0.80
CA ILE A 37 -4.74 -1.80 -0.01
C ILE A 37 -6.10 -1.51 0.62
N GLU A 38 -7.21 -1.66 -0.12
CA GLU A 38 -8.56 -1.47 0.39
C GLU A 38 -8.89 -2.44 1.54
N LEU A 39 -8.51 -3.72 1.40
CA LEU A 39 -8.67 -4.72 2.46
C LEU A 39 -7.85 -4.37 3.70
N LEU A 40 -6.62 -3.87 3.54
CA LEU A 40 -5.84 -3.37 4.67
C LEU A 40 -6.51 -2.18 5.36
N VAL A 41 -7.08 -1.24 4.59
CA VAL A 41 -7.81 -0.10 5.16
C VAL A 41 -9.01 -0.58 5.97
N LEU A 42 -9.77 -1.55 5.45
CA LEU A 42 -10.88 -2.17 6.19
C LEU A 42 -10.42 -2.84 7.48
N CYS A 43 -9.27 -3.53 7.46
CA CYS A 43 -8.70 -4.10 8.67
C CYS A 43 -8.29 -3.01 9.66
N PHE A 44 -7.61 -1.97 9.21
CA PHE A 44 -7.18 -0.84 10.03
C PHE A 44 -8.35 -0.13 10.72
N LEU A 45 -9.47 0.04 10.02
CA LEU A 45 -10.70 0.62 10.59
C LEU A 45 -11.45 -0.33 11.54
N ASN A 46 -11.22 -1.65 11.44
CA ASN A 46 -11.82 -2.66 12.30
C ASN A 46 -10.78 -3.68 12.79
N PRO A 47 -10.03 -3.35 13.86
CA PRO A 47 -8.88 -4.14 14.31
C PRO A 47 -9.15 -5.63 14.60
N LYS A 48 -10.42 -6.00 14.84
CA LYS A 48 -10.84 -7.40 15.05
C LYS A 48 -10.53 -8.31 13.86
N ASN A 49 -10.27 -7.74 12.67
CA ASN A 49 -10.02 -8.48 11.44
C ASN A 49 -8.52 -8.61 11.08
N TYR A 50 -7.61 -8.08 11.89
CA TYR A 50 -6.18 -8.06 11.58
C TYR A 50 -5.61 -9.47 11.33
N ASN A 51 -5.98 -10.44 12.16
CA ASN A 51 -5.38 -11.76 12.17
C ASN A 51 -5.69 -12.62 10.94
N THR A 52 -6.71 -12.27 10.14
CA THR A 52 -7.11 -13.09 8.98
C THR A 52 -6.62 -12.53 7.66
N PHE A 53 -6.60 -11.20 7.51
CA PHE A 53 -6.39 -10.58 6.19
C PHE A 53 -5.21 -9.60 6.13
N CYS A 54 -4.65 -9.13 7.25
CA CYS A 54 -3.58 -8.13 7.18
C CYS A 54 -2.28 -8.69 6.59
N LEU A 55 -1.84 -9.87 7.04
CA LEU A 55 -0.52 -10.40 6.66
C LEU A 55 -0.41 -10.64 5.15
N SER A 56 -1.39 -11.34 4.56
CA SER A 56 -1.38 -11.66 3.14
C SER A 56 -1.46 -10.42 2.26
N ASN A 57 -2.35 -9.48 2.58
CA ASN A 57 -2.49 -8.24 1.80
C ASN A 57 -1.25 -7.35 1.92
N LEU A 58 -0.63 -7.26 3.10
CA LEU A 58 0.63 -6.54 3.28
C LEU A 58 1.74 -7.15 2.44
N GLN A 59 1.88 -8.48 2.45
CA GLN A 59 2.85 -9.19 1.62
C GLN A 59 2.60 -8.97 0.12
N THR A 60 1.35 -9.00 -0.33
CA THR A 60 0.98 -8.71 -1.73
C THR A 60 1.41 -7.31 -2.15
N ILE A 61 1.19 -6.30 -1.29
CA ILE A 61 1.61 -4.92 -1.58
C ILE A 61 3.13 -4.80 -1.67
N GLU A 62 3.86 -5.39 -0.72
CA GLU A 62 5.32 -5.41 -0.74
C GLU A 62 5.89 -6.11 -1.98
N GLN A 63 5.28 -7.23 -2.39
CA GLN A 63 5.66 -7.94 -3.60
C GLN A 63 5.51 -7.06 -4.84
N TYR A 64 4.41 -6.32 -4.96
CA TYR A 64 4.20 -5.43 -6.09
C TYR A 64 5.16 -4.22 -6.09
N LEU A 65 5.42 -3.62 -4.93
CA LEU A 65 6.41 -2.54 -4.81
C LEU A 65 7.82 -3.03 -5.19
N ASN A 66 8.21 -4.23 -4.72
CA ASN A 66 9.48 -4.85 -5.10
C ASN A 66 9.55 -5.16 -6.60
N GLN A 67 8.45 -5.61 -7.22
CA GLN A 67 8.41 -5.84 -8.66
C GLN A 67 8.60 -4.54 -9.45
N ILE A 68 8.00 -3.42 -9.02
CA ILE A 68 8.26 -2.11 -9.65
C ILE A 68 9.73 -1.75 -9.48
N GLN A 69 10.27 -1.85 -8.26
CA GLN A 69 11.67 -1.50 -7.98
C GLN A 69 12.65 -2.21 -8.91
N ASN A 70 12.38 -3.47 -9.25
CA ASN A 70 13.21 -4.27 -10.15
C ASN A 70 13.01 -3.98 -11.65
N LYS A 71 11.97 -3.21 -12.02
CA LYS A 71 11.60 -2.90 -13.41
C LYS A 71 11.94 -1.48 -13.84
N ILE A 72 12.16 -0.56 -12.91
CA ILE A 72 12.42 0.86 -13.22
C ILE A 72 13.73 1.34 -12.59
N GLU A 73 14.25 2.44 -13.11
CA GLU A 73 15.46 3.07 -12.57
C GLU A 73 15.27 3.46 -11.08
N PRO A 74 16.32 3.33 -10.24
CA PRO A 74 16.24 3.67 -8.82
C PRO A 74 15.74 5.10 -8.54
N SER A 75 16.11 6.07 -9.37
CA SER A 75 15.65 7.46 -9.25
C SER A 75 14.14 7.60 -9.49
N LYS A 76 13.58 6.87 -10.45
CA LYS A 76 12.14 6.83 -10.75
C LYS A 76 11.38 6.11 -9.64
N TYR A 77 11.95 5.04 -9.09
CA TYR A 77 11.38 4.36 -7.93
C TYR A 77 11.36 5.25 -6.69
N GLN A 78 12.44 6.00 -6.44
CA GLN A 78 12.46 6.99 -5.36
C GLN A 78 11.39 8.06 -5.55
N LEU A 79 11.20 8.55 -6.79
CA LEU A 79 10.14 9.50 -7.11
C LEU A 79 8.75 8.92 -6.84
N LEU A 80 8.50 7.66 -7.20
CA LEU A 80 7.25 6.96 -6.86
C LEU A 80 7.02 6.98 -5.35
N LEU A 81 8.02 6.55 -4.56
CA LEU A 81 7.90 6.51 -3.09
C LEU A 81 7.64 7.89 -2.48
N ASN A 82 8.17 8.97 -3.09
CA ASN A 82 7.93 10.34 -2.67
C ASN A 82 6.50 10.84 -2.97
N ASN A 83 5.79 10.20 -3.92
CA ASN A 83 4.41 10.52 -4.29
C ASN A 83 3.38 9.71 -3.51
N ILE A 84 3.80 8.76 -2.65
CA ILE A 84 2.90 7.95 -1.83
C ILE A 84 3.23 7.97 -0.32
N PRO A 85 3.60 9.12 0.29
CA PRO A 85 4.05 9.17 1.67
C PRO A 85 3.00 8.70 2.67
N THR A 86 1.72 8.99 2.45
CA THR A 86 0.62 8.58 3.33
C THR A 86 0.41 7.07 3.29
N ILE A 87 0.47 6.45 2.12
CA ILE A 87 0.43 4.98 1.96
C ILE A 87 1.62 4.34 2.68
N LYS A 88 2.83 4.89 2.56
CA LYS A 88 4.00 4.35 3.28
C LYS A 88 3.80 4.38 4.79
N THR A 89 3.39 5.52 5.34
CA THR A 89 3.11 5.66 6.78
C THR A 89 1.98 4.72 7.22
N PHE A 90 0.96 4.52 6.39
CA PHE A 90 -0.12 3.57 6.65
C PHE A 90 0.40 2.13 6.77
N LEU A 91 1.20 1.66 5.81
CA LEU A 91 1.75 0.30 5.83
C LEU A 91 2.66 0.07 7.05
N GLU A 92 3.46 1.07 7.44
CA GLU A 92 4.28 1.03 8.65
C GLU A 92 3.43 0.93 9.93
N LYS A 93 2.33 1.69 10.02
CA LYS A 93 1.38 1.58 11.13
C LYS A 93 0.73 0.20 11.20
N VAL A 94 0.27 -0.35 10.07
CA VAL A 94 -0.30 -1.70 10.02
C VAL A 94 0.70 -2.74 10.53
N LYS A 95 1.96 -2.68 10.09
CA LYS A 95 3.04 -3.55 10.57
C LYS A 95 3.25 -3.46 12.08
N LEU A 96 3.28 -2.23 12.62
CA LEU A 96 3.48 -2.00 14.04
C LEU A 96 2.33 -2.61 14.85
N GLU A 97 1.09 -2.33 14.49
CA GLU A 97 -0.10 -2.87 15.16
C GLU A 97 -0.13 -4.41 15.12
N MET A 98 0.27 -5.02 13.99
CA MET A 98 0.41 -6.48 13.88
C MET A 98 1.50 -7.06 14.78
N SER A 99 2.56 -6.31 15.08
CA SER A 99 3.65 -6.78 15.96
C SER A 99 3.32 -6.74 17.45
N ILE A 100 2.24 -6.02 17.81
CA ILE A 100 1.78 -5.83 19.19
C ILE A 100 0.56 -6.70 19.51
N SER A 101 -0.13 -7.21 18.46
CA SER A 101 -1.31 -8.08 18.54
C SER A 101 -0.95 -9.55 18.71
#